data_AF-F9UFK4-F1
#
_entry.id   AF-F9UFK4-F1
#
_cell.length_a   1.000
_cell.length_b   1.000
_cell.length_c   1.000
_cell.angle_alpha   90.00
_cell.angle_beta   90.00
_cell.angle_gamma   90.00
#
_symmetry.space_group_name_H-M   'P 1'
#
loop_
_entity.id
_entity.type
_entity.pdbx_description
1 polymer ?
#
loop_
_entity_poly.entity_id
_entity_poly.type
_entity_poly.pdbx_seq_one_letter_code
_entity_poly.pdbx_strand_id
1 'polypeptide(L)'
;MVEDMRFLPRAQVLTLEEIARLGRCFTELGVTKLRITGGEPLVRRDVLSLFRSLGRLPGLSDLTLTTNGTQLPHFATALRDAGVTQINISLDSLRPERFRAITRLGALDKTLAGTDAAMAAGFARIKLNSVILKNRNHDETRVGFISPHTHNFCGDCNRVRVTAEGRLLLCLGQEFSADLRRALRANPLDDEAVKKAIVKAIGFKPQGHDFDLAAKPIIFRHMNETGGEPMTEPHDSCSPAEPAGADRTRRSQSRST
;
A
#
# COMPACT_ATOMS: atom_id res chain seq x y z
N MET A 1 -24.33 -11.78 -5.54
CA MET A 1 -23.52 -12.99 -5.23
C MET A 1 -22.32 -12.51 -4.45
N VAL A 2 -22.20 -12.92 -3.18
CA VAL A 2 -21.05 -12.59 -2.32
C VAL A 2 -19.93 -13.51 -2.78
N GLU A 3 -18.86 -12.96 -3.35
CA GLU A 3 -17.65 -13.73 -3.63
C GLU A 3 -17.13 -14.36 -2.32
N ASP A 4 -16.71 -15.62 -2.41
CA ASP A 4 -16.14 -16.40 -1.32
C ASP A 4 -14.85 -15.71 -0.84
N MET A 5 -14.95 -14.84 0.17
CA MET A 5 -13.79 -14.22 0.79
C MET A 5 -13.00 -15.29 1.55
N ARG A 6 -12.05 -15.91 0.84
CA ARG A 6 -11.20 -16.96 1.40
C ARG A 6 -10.12 -16.33 2.28
N PHE A 7 -10.43 -16.18 3.57
CA PHE A 7 -9.46 -15.74 4.56
C PHE A 7 -8.36 -16.79 4.74
N LEU A 8 -7.11 -16.33 4.91
CA LEU A 8 -6.01 -17.21 5.26
C LEU A 8 -6.28 -17.89 6.61
N PRO A 9 -5.95 -19.19 6.77
CA PRO A 9 -6.02 -19.86 8.06
C PRO A 9 -5.23 -19.08 9.12
N ARG A 10 -5.80 -18.90 10.31
CA ARG A 10 -5.19 -18.13 11.41
C ARG A 10 -3.73 -18.52 11.69
N ALA A 11 -3.39 -19.81 11.59
CA ALA A 11 -2.04 -20.32 11.84
C ALA A 11 -0.99 -19.83 10.82
N GLN A 12 -1.43 -19.42 9.63
CA GLN A 12 -0.57 -18.92 8.54
C GLN A 12 -0.31 -17.42 8.63
N VAL A 13 -1.09 -16.69 9.45
CA VAL A 13 -0.95 -15.24 9.65
C VAL A 13 -0.07 -14.96 10.87
N LEU A 14 0.75 -13.92 10.80
CA LEU A 14 1.52 -13.44 11.96
C LEU A 14 0.58 -12.95 13.06
N THR A 15 0.84 -13.28 14.32
CA THR A 15 0.12 -12.72 15.48
C THR A 15 0.43 -11.21 15.67
N LEU A 16 -0.34 -10.51 16.50
CA LEU A 16 -0.07 -9.09 16.77
C LEU A 16 1.26 -8.92 17.52
N GLU A 17 1.59 -9.86 18.39
CA GLU A 17 2.84 -9.93 19.15
C GLU A 17 4.02 -10.19 18.21
N GLU A 18 3.87 -11.12 17.25
CA GLU A 18 4.87 -11.38 16.20
C GLU A 18 5.13 -10.11 15.36
N ILE A 19 4.08 -9.36 14.98
CA ILE A 19 4.22 -8.10 14.23
C ILE A 19 4.90 -7.03 15.09
N ALA A 20 4.53 -6.90 16.37
CA ALA A 20 5.16 -5.94 17.29
C ALA A 20 6.65 -6.25 17.50
N ARG A 21 7.00 -7.53 17.63
CA ARG A 21 8.38 -8.01 17.73
C ARG A 21 9.20 -7.71 16.48
N LEU A 22 8.63 -7.92 15.29
CA LEU A 22 9.27 -7.49 14.05
C LEU A 22 9.47 -5.98 14.01
N GLY A 23 8.46 -5.20 14.41
CA GLY A 23 8.55 -3.74 14.51
C GLY A 23 9.77 -3.31 15.33
N ARG A 24 9.95 -3.92 16.52
CA ARG A 24 11.12 -3.70 17.37
C ARG A 24 12.44 -4.04 16.68
N CYS A 25 12.54 -5.24 16.09
CA CYS A 25 13.73 -5.67 15.37
C CYS A 25 14.10 -4.69 14.24
N PHE A 26 13.11 -4.22 13.48
CA PHE A 26 13.33 -3.24 12.42
C PHE A 26 13.78 -1.87 12.97
N THR A 27 13.17 -1.38 14.05
CA THR A 27 13.57 -0.10 14.65
C THR A 27 14.99 -0.14 15.21
N GLU A 28 15.40 -1.26 15.82
CA GLU A 28 16.78 -1.48 16.29
C GLU A 28 17.80 -1.55 15.13
N LEU A 29 17.36 -1.98 13.95
CA LEU A 29 18.16 -1.97 12.71
C LEU A 29 18.13 -0.62 11.98
N GLY A 30 17.52 0.42 12.55
CA GLY A 30 17.53 1.78 12.02
C GLY A 30 16.27 2.20 11.24
N VAL A 31 15.21 1.39 11.22
CA VAL A 31 13.93 1.79 10.62
C VAL A 31 13.26 2.85 11.49
N THR A 32 13.08 4.06 10.94
CA THR A 32 12.46 5.18 11.65
C THR A 32 10.99 5.38 11.30
N LYS A 33 10.46 4.65 10.32
CA LYS A 33 9.08 4.78 9.82
C LYS A 33 8.43 3.41 9.62
N LEU A 34 7.28 3.21 10.21
CA LEU A 34 6.46 2.00 10.05
C LEU A 34 5.09 2.37 9.51
N ARG A 35 4.64 1.65 8.48
CA ARG A 35 3.31 1.81 7.89
C ARG A 35 2.51 0.52 8.02
N ILE A 36 1.42 0.57 8.77
CA ILE A 36 0.48 -0.54 8.91
C ILE A 36 -0.58 -0.44 7.82
N THR A 37 -0.77 -1.55 7.11
CA THR A 37 -1.63 -1.68 5.95
C THR A 37 -2.13 -3.13 5.87
N GLY A 38 -2.92 -3.48 4.86
CA GLY A 38 -3.45 -4.83 4.66
C GLY A 38 -4.60 -4.79 3.66
N GLY A 39 -5.65 -5.57 3.94
CA GLY A 39 -7.00 -5.20 3.50
C GLY A 39 -7.45 -3.97 4.31
N GLU A 40 -8.38 -4.15 5.24
CA GLU A 40 -8.69 -3.12 6.25
C GLU A 40 -8.05 -3.49 7.61
N PRO A 41 -6.97 -2.80 8.05
CA PRO A 41 -6.28 -3.15 9.29
C PRO A 41 -7.16 -3.08 10.53
N LEU A 42 -8.13 -2.16 10.56
CA LEU A 42 -8.98 -1.92 11.74
C LEU A 42 -10.04 -3.01 11.97
N VAL A 43 -10.24 -3.93 11.01
CA VAL A 43 -11.11 -5.10 11.18
C VAL A 43 -10.43 -6.20 12.00
N ARG A 44 -9.11 -6.16 12.15
CA ARG A 44 -8.38 -7.18 12.91
C ARG A 44 -8.68 -7.02 14.41
N ARG A 45 -9.16 -8.11 15.03
CA ARG A 45 -9.45 -8.14 16.48
C ARG A 45 -8.21 -7.71 17.27
N ASP A 46 -8.43 -6.86 18.27
CA ASP A 46 -7.44 -6.36 19.23
C ASP A 46 -6.30 -5.53 18.60
N VAL A 47 -6.44 -5.05 17.35
CA VAL A 47 -5.38 -4.31 16.64
C VAL A 47 -4.85 -3.08 17.37
N LEU A 48 -5.64 -2.45 18.26
CA LEU A 48 -5.17 -1.35 19.10
C LEU A 48 -3.98 -1.74 19.99
N SER A 49 -3.88 -3.00 20.42
CA SER A 49 -2.72 -3.47 21.21
C SER A 49 -1.42 -3.41 20.39
N LEU A 50 -1.50 -3.69 19.10
CA LEU A 50 -0.37 -3.58 18.17
C LEU A 50 0.06 -2.11 18.06
N PHE A 51 -0.87 -1.19 17.80
CA PHE A 51 -0.52 0.24 17.68
C PHE A 51 0.11 0.77 18.96
N ARG A 52 -0.44 0.42 20.15
CA ARG A 52 0.15 0.81 21.44
C ARG A 52 1.56 0.24 21.64
N SER A 53 1.81 -0.97 21.17
CA SER A 53 3.13 -1.60 21.26
C SER A 53 4.13 -0.92 20.31
N LEU A 54 3.71 -0.63 19.07
CA LEU A 54 4.55 0.01 18.06
C LEU A 54 4.84 1.47 18.38
N GLY A 55 3.85 2.24 18.83
CA GLY A 55 4.00 3.66 19.14
C GLY A 55 4.90 3.96 20.34
N ARG A 56 5.27 2.92 21.11
CA ARG A 56 6.24 3.01 22.22
C ARG A 56 7.66 2.58 21.81
N LEU A 57 7.89 2.19 20.55
CA LEU A 57 9.19 1.74 20.11
C LEU A 57 10.19 2.91 20.05
N PRO A 58 11.37 2.78 20.66
CA PRO A 58 12.40 3.81 20.58
C PRO A 58 12.90 3.94 19.14
N GLY A 59 13.17 5.18 18.70
CA GLY A 59 13.66 5.47 17.35
C GLY A 59 12.57 5.50 16.26
N LEU A 60 11.32 5.12 16.57
CA LEU A 60 10.21 5.25 15.64
C LEU A 60 9.70 6.70 15.61
N SER A 61 9.91 7.38 14.49
CA SER A 61 9.49 8.78 14.28
C SER A 61 8.16 8.93 13.57
N ASP A 62 7.76 7.92 12.78
CA ASP A 62 6.52 7.95 11.99
C ASP A 62 5.85 6.58 12.05
N LEU A 63 4.75 6.49 12.79
CA LEU A 63 3.80 5.39 12.72
C LEU A 63 2.60 5.83 11.88
N THR A 64 2.44 5.21 10.71
CA THR A 64 1.36 5.53 9.77
C THR A 64 0.37 4.37 9.68
N LEU A 65 -0.94 4.68 9.66
CA LEU A 65 -2.01 3.75 9.28
C LEU A 65 -2.51 4.06 7.87
N THR A 66 -2.67 3.05 7.01
CA THR A 66 -3.46 3.16 5.77
C THR A 66 -4.79 2.42 5.96
N THR A 67 -5.92 3.07 5.68
CA THR A 67 -7.28 2.56 5.91
C THR A 67 -8.26 3.12 4.88
N ASN A 68 -9.41 2.46 4.67
CA ASN A 68 -10.54 3.05 3.94
C ASN A 68 -11.35 4.07 4.77
N GLY A 69 -10.99 4.26 6.04
CA GLY A 69 -11.54 5.28 6.92
C GLY A 69 -12.84 4.89 7.62
N THR A 70 -13.53 3.83 7.19
CA THR A 70 -14.88 3.49 7.68
C THR A 70 -14.94 3.16 9.17
N GLN A 71 -13.82 2.73 9.77
CA GLN A 71 -13.69 2.37 11.19
C GLN A 71 -13.12 3.52 12.05
N LEU A 72 -12.65 4.62 11.44
CA LEU A 72 -12.03 5.72 12.16
C LEU A 72 -12.93 6.38 13.22
N PRO A 73 -14.27 6.50 13.05
CA PRO A 73 -15.12 7.06 14.10
C PRO A 73 -15.03 6.33 15.44
N HIS A 74 -14.73 5.02 15.44
CA HIS A 74 -14.54 4.22 16.65
C HIS A 74 -13.09 4.23 17.18
N PHE A 75 -12.10 4.41 16.30
CA PHE A 75 -10.69 4.15 16.64
C PHE A 75 -9.80 5.40 16.66
N ALA A 76 -10.20 6.53 16.06
CA ALA A 76 -9.31 7.67 15.81
C ALA A 76 -8.61 8.18 17.07
N THR A 77 -9.35 8.47 18.14
CA THR A 77 -8.76 8.94 19.42
C THR A 77 -7.78 7.91 19.99
N ALA A 78 -8.19 6.64 20.05
CA ALA A 78 -7.36 5.57 20.59
C ALA A 78 -6.08 5.32 19.76
N LEU A 79 -6.14 5.52 18.44
CA LEU A 79 -4.97 5.43 17.54
C LEU A 79 -3.99 6.57 17.80
N ARG A 80 -4.50 7.80 17.99
CA ARG A 80 -3.65 8.96 18.32
C ARG A 80 -2.96 8.77 19.66
N ASP A 81 -3.71 8.36 20.68
CA ASP A 81 -3.18 8.08 22.03
C ASP A 81 -2.18 6.91 22.03
N ALA A 82 -2.32 5.98 21.08
CA ALA A 82 -1.38 4.88 20.88
C ALA A 82 -0.07 5.30 20.19
N GLY A 83 0.05 6.55 19.74
CA GLY A 83 1.26 7.07 19.08
C GLY A 83 1.24 7.00 17.55
N VAL A 84 0.08 6.79 16.92
CA VAL A 84 -0.05 6.94 15.46
C VAL A 84 0.12 8.42 15.09
N THR A 85 1.00 8.69 14.13
CA THR A 85 1.38 10.06 13.74
C THR A 85 0.75 10.53 12.43
N GLN A 86 0.38 9.60 11.56
CA GLN A 86 -0.23 9.90 10.26
C GLN A 86 -1.31 8.87 9.90
N ILE A 87 -2.39 9.34 9.30
CA ILE A 87 -3.41 8.50 8.69
C ILE A 87 -3.42 8.75 7.18
N ASN A 88 -3.35 7.67 6.41
CA ASN A 88 -3.58 7.65 4.98
C ASN A 88 -4.95 7.04 4.72
N ILE A 89 -5.85 7.79 4.09
CA ILE A 89 -7.22 7.36 3.79
C ILE A 89 -7.32 7.10 2.29
N SER A 90 -7.74 5.90 1.90
CA SER A 90 -8.06 5.57 0.52
C SER A 90 -9.42 6.18 0.15
N LEU A 91 -9.44 7.06 -0.85
CA LEU A 91 -10.63 7.75 -1.33
C LEU A 91 -10.56 7.93 -2.85
N ASP A 92 -11.11 6.96 -3.59
CA ASP A 92 -10.96 6.90 -5.05
C ASP A 92 -11.97 7.75 -5.83
N SER A 93 -13.01 8.27 -5.19
CA SER A 93 -14.04 9.09 -5.84
C SER A 93 -14.81 9.91 -4.80
N LEU A 94 -15.18 11.14 -5.17
CA LEU A 94 -16.08 11.99 -4.38
C LEU A 94 -17.54 11.88 -4.84
N ARG A 95 -17.80 11.08 -5.88
CA ARG A 95 -19.14 10.77 -6.35
C ARG A 95 -19.61 9.44 -5.73
N PRO A 96 -20.74 9.40 -4.98
CA PRO A 96 -21.19 8.21 -4.26
C PRO A 96 -21.34 6.97 -5.16
N GLU A 97 -22.02 7.11 -6.29
CA GLU A 97 -22.24 6.04 -7.27
C GLU A 97 -20.92 5.47 -7.85
N ARG A 98 -19.96 6.33 -8.20
CA ARG A 98 -18.64 5.89 -8.70
C ARG A 98 -17.81 5.26 -7.59
N PHE A 99 -17.84 5.83 -6.40
CA PHE A 99 -17.13 5.29 -5.23
C PHE A 99 -17.61 3.86 -4.93
N ARG A 100 -18.93 3.64 -4.93
CA ARG A 100 -19.53 2.32 -4.76
C ARG A 100 -19.14 1.36 -5.89
N ALA A 101 -19.10 1.82 -7.14
CA ALA A 101 -18.68 1.00 -8.27
C ALA A 101 -17.20 0.58 -8.19
N ILE A 102 -16.32 1.46 -7.71
CA ILE A 102 -14.89 1.20 -7.56
C ILE A 102 -14.61 0.27 -6.36
N THR A 103 -15.19 0.58 -5.20
CA THR A 103 -14.92 -0.12 -3.92
C THR A 103 -15.84 -1.31 -3.66
N ARG A 104 -16.83 -1.54 -4.53
CA ARG A 104 -17.92 -2.54 -4.45
C ARG A 104 -18.90 -2.34 -3.27
N LEU A 105 -18.38 -2.33 -2.04
CA LEU A 105 -19.14 -2.25 -0.78
C LEU A 105 -18.90 -0.94 0.01
N GLY A 106 -18.06 -0.03 -0.52
CA GLY A 106 -17.74 1.21 0.16
C GLY A 106 -18.91 2.19 0.20
N ALA A 107 -19.02 2.90 1.32
CA ALA A 107 -19.96 4.01 1.51
C ALA A 107 -19.17 5.29 1.70
N LEU A 108 -19.27 6.20 0.72
CA LEU A 108 -18.52 7.47 0.71
C LEU A 108 -18.74 8.24 2.01
N ASP A 109 -19.99 8.36 2.46
CA ASP A 109 -20.34 9.08 3.69
C ASP A 109 -19.63 8.52 4.93
N LYS A 110 -19.42 7.20 4.99
CA LYS A 110 -18.68 6.58 6.11
C LYS A 110 -17.18 6.90 6.05
N THR A 111 -16.59 6.92 4.86
CA THR A 111 -15.20 7.32 4.68
C THR A 111 -14.99 8.80 5.00
N LEU A 112 -15.92 9.67 4.60
CA LEU A 112 -15.91 11.09 4.96
C LEU A 112 -16.08 11.30 6.46
N ALA A 113 -17.06 10.64 7.09
CA ALA A 113 -17.23 10.68 8.55
C ALA A 113 -15.98 10.17 9.31
N GLY A 114 -15.30 9.16 8.76
CA GLY A 114 -14.02 8.71 9.28
C GLY A 114 -12.88 9.72 9.15
N THR A 115 -12.87 10.46 8.04
CA THR A 115 -11.94 11.58 7.82
C THR A 115 -12.19 12.69 8.83
N ASP A 116 -13.46 13.05 9.06
CA ASP A 116 -13.87 14.02 10.07
C ASP A 116 -13.48 13.56 11.48
N ALA A 117 -13.67 12.29 11.81
CA ALA A 117 -13.26 11.73 13.09
C ALA A 117 -11.74 11.79 13.31
N ALA A 118 -10.94 11.55 12.26
CA ALA A 118 -9.49 11.71 12.34
C ALA A 118 -9.08 13.17 12.55
N MET A 119 -9.74 14.12 11.88
CA MET A 119 -9.51 15.55 12.10
C MET A 119 -9.88 15.94 13.53
N ALA A 120 -11.05 15.53 14.01
CA ALA A 120 -11.54 15.80 15.36
C ALA A 120 -10.67 15.19 16.46
N ALA A 121 -10.10 14.00 16.22
CA ALA A 121 -9.13 13.39 17.13
C ALA A 121 -7.81 14.19 17.22
N GLY A 122 -7.53 15.10 16.28
CA GLY A 122 -6.35 15.96 16.29
C GLY A 122 -5.14 15.35 15.59
N PHE A 123 -5.35 14.56 14.53
CA PHE A 123 -4.26 14.14 13.65
C PHE A 123 -3.79 15.31 12.77
N ALA A 124 -2.53 15.72 12.93
CA ALA A 124 -1.94 16.80 12.14
C ALA A 124 -1.60 16.39 10.70
N ARG A 125 -1.44 15.09 10.44
CA ARG A 125 -1.05 14.54 9.13
C ARG A 125 -2.10 13.55 8.67
N ILE A 126 -3.00 14.01 7.81
CA ILE A 126 -3.98 13.18 7.11
C ILE A 126 -3.70 13.30 5.61
N LYS A 127 -3.53 12.17 4.93
CA LYS A 127 -3.32 12.11 3.48
C LYS A 127 -4.44 11.33 2.82
N LEU A 128 -5.04 11.90 1.78
CA LEU A 128 -5.97 11.18 0.92
C LEU A 128 -5.18 10.57 -0.24
N ASN A 129 -5.35 9.26 -0.46
CA ASN A 129 -4.79 8.56 -1.61
C ASN A 129 -5.92 8.15 -2.54
N SER A 130 -5.75 8.42 -3.83
CA SER A 130 -6.70 8.05 -4.88
C SER A 130 -5.93 7.42 -6.03
N VAL A 131 -6.37 6.24 -6.48
CA VAL A 131 -5.82 5.60 -7.69
C VAL A 131 -6.63 6.08 -8.89
N ILE A 132 -5.96 6.76 -9.82
CA ILE A 132 -6.63 7.34 -10.99
C ILE A 132 -6.67 6.33 -12.13
N LEU A 133 -7.88 5.99 -12.53
CA LEU A 133 -8.20 5.01 -13.55
C LEU A 133 -8.90 5.72 -14.74
N LYS A 134 -8.33 5.54 -15.93
CA LYS A 134 -8.91 6.03 -17.19
C LYS A 134 -10.36 5.54 -17.32
N ASN A 135 -11.26 6.41 -17.76
CA ASN A 135 -12.69 6.14 -17.93
C ASN A 135 -13.45 5.77 -16.63
N ARG A 136 -12.86 5.93 -15.44
CA ARG A 136 -13.55 5.68 -14.15
C ARG A 136 -13.64 6.92 -13.26
N ASN A 137 -12.51 7.52 -12.90
CA ASN A 137 -12.43 8.69 -12.00
C ASN A 137 -11.44 9.77 -12.48
N HIS A 138 -10.84 9.60 -13.67
CA HIS A 138 -9.88 10.54 -14.24
C HIS A 138 -10.35 11.99 -14.33
N ASP A 139 -11.65 12.22 -14.50
CA ASP A 139 -12.30 13.53 -14.59
C ASP A 139 -12.46 14.23 -13.22
N GLU A 140 -12.22 13.53 -12.11
CA GLU A 140 -12.37 14.08 -10.75
C GLU A 140 -11.10 14.74 -10.21
N THR A 141 -9.99 14.69 -10.95
CA THR A 141 -8.70 15.21 -10.48
C THR A 141 -8.20 16.39 -11.30
N ARG A 142 -7.61 17.38 -10.60
CA ARG A 142 -6.68 18.33 -11.20
C ARG A 142 -5.29 17.74 -11.02
N VAL A 143 -4.66 17.45 -12.14
CA VAL A 143 -3.58 16.47 -12.34
C VAL A 143 -2.42 16.61 -11.35
N GLY A 144 -2.08 15.51 -10.68
CA GLY A 144 -0.79 15.27 -10.03
C GLY A 144 -0.24 13.91 -10.47
N PHE A 145 0.90 13.91 -11.17
CA PHE A 145 1.50 12.67 -11.68
C PHE A 145 2.54 12.12 -10.69
N ILE A 146 2.42 10.83 -10.36
CA ILE A 146 3.54 10.02 -9.90
C ILE A 146 3.93 9.18 -11.11
N SER A 147 5.10 9.43 -11.69
CA SER A 147 5.57 8.71 -12.89
C SER A 147 6.60 7.65 -12.51
N PRO A 148 6.19 6.44 -12.08
CA PRO A 148 7.12 5.41 -11.60
C PRO A 148 8.03 4.85 -12.70
N HIS A 149 7.68 5.05 -13.97
CA HIS A 149 8.40 4.51 -15.13
C HIS A 149 9.41 5.50 -15.74
N THR A 150 9.05 6.77 -15.91
CA THR A 150 9.91 7.75 -16.60
C THR A 150 10.93 8.41 -15.68
N HIS A 151 10.62 8.53 -14.38
CA HIS A 151 11.54 8.99 -13.33
C HIS A 151 11.41 8.03 -12.14
N ASN A 152 12.05 6.87 -12.26
CA ASN A 152 12.05 5.89 -11.17
C ASN A 152 12.90 6.40 -9.98
N PHE A 153 12.53 5.97 -8.77
CA PHE A 153 13.19 6.35 -7.52
C PHE A 153 13.80 5.12 -6.84
N CYS A 154 14.10 4.07 -7.61
CA CYS A 154 14.50 2.79 -7.05
C CYS A 154 15.89 2.87 -6.36
N GLY A 155 16.81 3.69 -6.89
CA GLY A 155 18.14 3.87 -6.32
C GLY A 155 18.14 4.35 -4.86
N ASP A 156 17.16 5.18 -4.49
CA ASP A 156 17.00 5.72 -3.13
C ASP A 156 15.91 4.98 -2.32
N CYS A 157 15.38 3.87 -2.85
CA CYS A 157 14.25 3.18 -2.25
C CYS A 157 14.65 2.39 -1.00
N ASN A 158 14.41 2.97 0.16
CA ASN A 158 14.64 2.35 1.47
C ASN A 158 13.43 1.57 2.03
N ARG A 159 12.47 1.19 1.18
CA ARG A 159 11.23 0.51 1.61
C ARG A 159 11.32 -1.00 1.45
N VAL A 160 10.89 -1.73 2.48
CA VAL A 160 10.58 -3.17 2.44
C VAL A 160 9.16 -3.40 2.94
N ARG A 161 8.58 -4.56 2.69
CA ARG A 161 7.22 -4.92 3.14
C ARG A 161 7.22 -6.27 3.81
N VAL A 162 6.42 -6.43 4.85
CA VAL A 162 6.12 -7.73 5.45
C VAL A 162 4.65 -8.04 5.16
N THR A 163 4.38 -9.20 4.55
CA THR A 163 3.01 -9.66 4.30
C THR A 163 2.34 -10.13 5.59
N ALA A 164 1.02 -10.31 5.58
CA ALA A 164 0.30 -10.89 6.71
C ALA A 164 0.80 -12.30 7.09
N GLU A 165 1.35 -13.05 6.12
CA GLU A 165 1.95 -14.38 6.32
C GLU A 165 3.37 -14.35 6.92
N GLY A 166 3.95 -13.15 7.04
CA GLY A 166 5.32 -12.96 7.51
C GLY A 166 6.40 -13.17 6.46
N ARG A 167 6.07 -12.98 5.17
CA ARG A 167 7.06 -12.91 4.10
C ARG A 167 7.61 -11.49 3.96
N LEU A 168 8.92 -11.34 4.01
CA LEU A 168 9.61 -10.08 3.75
C LEU A 168 9.81 -9.91 2.24
N LEU A 169 9.10 -8.95 1.66
CA LEU A 169 9.24 -8.53 0.28
C LEU A 169 10.20 -7.34 0.22
N LEU A 170 11.29 -7.49 -0.54
CA LEU A 170 12.32 -6.46 -0.67
C LEU A 170 11.98 -5.40 -1.71
N CYS A 171 11.15 -5.78 -2.69
CA CYS A 171 10.68 -4.92 -3.77
C CYS A 171 9.25 -5.32 -4.16
N LEU A 172 8.47 -4.34 -4.63
CA LEU A 172 7.14 -4.60 -5.18
C LEU A 172 7.20 -5.33 -6.53
N GLY A 173 8.19 -5.02 -7.35
CA GLY A 173 8.35 -5.57 -8.69
C GLY A 173 9.13 -6.89 -8.77
N GLN A 174 9.59 -7.45 -7.65
CA GLN A 174 10.35 -8.72 -7.67
C GLN A 174 9.83 -9.74 -6.68
N GLU A 175 9.92 -11.01 -7.07
CA GLU A 175 9.34 -12.13 -6.33
C GLU A 175 10.14 -12.57 -5.10
N PHE A 176 11.44 -12.24 -5.05
CA PHE A 176 12.29 -12.66 -3.94
C PHE A 176 11.67 -12.24 -2.60
N SER A 177 11.48 -13.22 -1.73
CA SER A 177 10.96 -13.02 -0.39
C SER A 177 11.66 -13.92 0.62
N ALA A 178 11.80 -13.44 1.85
CA ALA A 178 12.33 -14.21 2.97
C ALA A 178 11.21 -14.55 3.97
N ASP A 179 11.19 -15.78 4.49
CA ASP A 179 10.19 -16.20 5.48
C ASP A 179 10.60 -15.79 6.91
N LEU A 180 10.12 -14.62 7.35
CA LEU A 180 10.37 -14.12 8.70
C LEU A 180 9.49 -14.81 9.74
N ARG A 181 8.32 -15.35 9.36
CA ARG A 181 7.47 -16.11 10.28
C ARG A 181 8.21 -17.34 10.79
N ARG A 182 8.91 -18.06 9.90
CA ARG A 182 9.78 -19.17 10.30
C ARG A 182 10.90 -18.70 11.23
N ALA A 183 11.56 -17.57 10.92
CA ALA A 183 12.63 -17.03 11.75
C ALA A 183 12.15 -16.67 13.17
N LEU A 184 10.97 -16.02 13.29
CA LEU A 184 10.35 -15.68 14.56
C LEU A 184 10.00 -16.93 15.39
N ARG A 185 9.34 -17.90 14.76
CA ARG A 185 8.82 -19.10 15.45
C ARG A 185 9.91 -20.08 15.83
N ALA A 186 11.00 -20.15 15.06
CA ALA A 186 12.16 -20.95 15.40
C ALA A 186 13.00 -20.33 16.54
N ASN A 187 12.90 -19.02 16.74
CA ASN A 187 13.71 -18.26 17.71
C ASN A 187 12.80 -17.42 18.62
N PRO A 188 11.99 -18.02 19.50
CA PRO A 188 10.94 -17.31 20.25
C PRO A 188 11.48 -16.24 21.22
N LEU A 189 12.72 -16.40 21.71
CA LEU A 189 13.34 -15.51 22.70
C LEU A 189 14.62 -14.83 22.20
N ASP A 190 15.05 -15.10 20.97
CA ASP A 190 16.30 -14.56 20.41
C ASP A 190 15.98 -13.59 19.26
N ASP A 191 16.01 -12.29 19.58
CA ASP A 191 15.81 -11.20 18.62
C ASP A 191 17.02 -11.02 17.70
N GLU A 192 18.23 -11.42 18.13
CA GLU A 192 19.44 -11.32 17.30
C GLU A 192 19.37 -12.28 16.10
N ALA A 193 18.84 -13.49 16.29
CA ALA A 193 18.60 -14.42 15.18
C ALA A 193 17.62 -13.83 14.14
N VAL A 194 16.56 -13.17 14.60
CA VAL A 194 15.58 -12.51 13.73
C VAL A 194 16.21 -11.33 13.00
N LYS A 195 16.97 -10.47 13.69
CA LYS A 195 17.69 -9.35 13.09
C LYS A 195 18.71 -9.82 12.05
N LYS A 196 19.47 -10.88 12.31
CA LYS A 196 20.39 -11.49 11.34
C LYS A 196 19.65 -11.98 10.09
N ALA A 197 18.49 -12.60 10.24
CA ALA A 197 17.67 -13.03 9.11
C ALA A 197 17.18 -11.84 8.27
N ILE A 198 16.77 -10.74 8.91
CA ILE A 198 16.37 -9.49 8.25
C ILE A 198 17.55 -8.89 7.48
N VAL A 199 18.70 -8.71 8.11
CA VAL A 199 19.90 -8.13 7.48
C VAL A 199 20.36 -8.97 6.30
N LYS A 200 20.41 -10.30 6.46
CA LYS A 200 20.73 -11.23 5.38
C LYS A 200 19.76 -11.08 4.20
N ALA A 201 18.46 -10.96 4.47
CA ALA A 201 17.47 -10.78 3.43
C ALA A 201 17.62 -9.43 2.72
N ILE A 202 17.85 -8.34 3.44
CA ILE A 202 18.05 -6.99 2.86
C ILE A 202 19.25 -6.96 1.90
N GLY A 203 20.29 -7.76 2.13
CA GLY A 203 21.43 -7.91 1.20
C GLY A 203 21.05 -8.39 -0.21
N PHE A 204 19.88 -9.01 -0.39
CA PHE A 204 19.36 -9.41 -1.70
C PHE A 204 18.45 -8.36 -2.34
N LYS A 205 18.32 -7.17 -1.74
CA LYS A 205 17.46 -6.12 -2.28
C LYS A 205 18.08 -5.60 -3.58
N PRO A 206 17.33 -5.62 -4.70
CA PRO A 206 17.84 -5.10 -5.96
C PRO A 206 18.06 -3.58 -5.88
N GLN A 207 19.03 -3.07 -6.64
CA GLN A 207 19.23 -1.62 -6.78
C GLN A 207 18.10 -0.93 -7.57
N GLY A 208 17.44 -1.69 -8.47
CA GLY A 208 16.42 -1.18 -9.37
C GLY A 208 15.44 -2.26 -9.80
N HIS A 209 14.24 -1.85 -10.18
CA HIS A 209 13.35 -2.70 -10.97
C HIS A 209 13.39 -2.19 -12.41
N ASP A 210 13.62 -3.09 -13.35
CA ASP A 210 13.60 -2.76 -14.76
C ASP A 210 12.16 -2.90 -15.28
N PHE A 211 11.60 -1.81 -15.81
CA PHE A 211 10.24 -1.78 -16.29
C PHE A 211 10.23 -2.00 -17.80
N ASP A 212 10.00 -3.24 -18.24
CA ASP A 212 9.78 -3.52 -19.66
C ASP A 212 8.35 -3.12 -20.05
N LEU A 213 8.22 -2.03 -20.82
CA LEU A 213 6.95 -1.51 -21.31
C LEU A 213 6.39 -2.29 -22.51
N ALA A 214 7.21 -3.14 -23.14
CA ALA A 214 6.80 -4.00 -24.27
C ALA A 214 6.33 -5.39 -23.79
N ALA A 215 6.74 -5.81 -22.60
CA ALA A 215 6.24 -7.03 -21.98
C ALA A 215 4.80 -6.86 -21.47
N LYS A 216 3.96 -7.89 -21.66
CA LYS A 216 2.66 -7.93 -20.98
C LYS A 216 2.88 -7.89 -19.47
N PRO A 217 2.15 -7.06 -18.71
CA PRO A 217 2.27 -7.04 -17.26
C PRO A 217 1.78 -8.38 -16.72
N ILE A 218 2.70 -9.24 -16.31
CA ILE A 218 2.36 -10.46 -15.59
C ILE A 218 2.12 -10.04 -14.14
N ILE A 219 0.85 -10.05 -13.72
CA ILE A 219 0.46 -9.77 -12.34
C ILE A 219 0.79 -11.00 -11.51
N PHE A 220 2.02 -11.08 -11.00
CA PHE A 220 2.47 -12.20 -10.17
C PHE A 220 1.90 -12.14 -8.73
N ARG A 221 1.52 -10.95 -8.24
CA ARG A 221 0.96 -10.73 -6.91
C ARG A 221 -0.13 -9.68 -6.98
N HIS A 222 -1.29 -9.97 -6.38
CA HIS A 222 -2.37 -8.99 -6.31
C HIS A 222 -2.08 -7.91 -5.26
N MET A 223 -2.67 -6.72 -5.43
CA MET A 223 -2.47 -5.58 -4.52
C MET A 223 -2.80 -5.94 -3.06
N ASN A 224 -3.86 -6.72 -2.83
CA ASN A 224 -4.28 -7.23 -1.52
C ASN A 224 -3.23 -8.07 -0.78
N GLU A 225 -2.38 -8.82 -1.48
CA GLU A 225 -1.30 -9.60 -0.89
C GLU A 225 -0.16 -8.73 -0.36
N THR A 226 0.02 -7.54 -0.94
CA THR A 226 1.05 -6.57 -0.55
C THR A 226 0.50 -5.41 0.29
N GLY A 227 -0.78 -5.47 0.64
CA GLY A 227 -1.47 -4.52 1.51
C GLY A 227 -2.11 -3.31 0.81
N GLY A 228 -2.41 -3.40 -0.48
CA GLY A 228 -3.34 -2.50 -1.17
C GLY A 228 -4.76 -3.08 -1.22
N GLU A 229 -5.77 -2.30 -1.56
CA GLU A 229 -7.12 -2.85 -1.70
C GLU A 229 -7.27 -3.70 -2.98
N PRO A 230 -8.06 -4.79 -2.95
CA PRO A 230 -8.34 -5.57 -4.15
C PRO A 230 -9.10 -4.72 -5.17
N MET A 231 -8.51 -4.53 -6.36
CA MET A 231 -9.20 -3.92 -7.49
C MET A 231 -9.93 -4.99 -8.30
N THR A 232 -11.07 -4.64 -8.91
CA THR A 232 -11.73 -5.49 -9.92
C THR A 232 -10.80 -5.74 -11.10
N GLU A 233 -10.79 -6.97 -11.63
CA GLU A 233 -10.13 -7.29 -12.90
C GLU A 233 -10.59 -6.35 -14.03
N PRO A 234 -9.70 -6.03 -14.99
CA PRO A 234 -10.11 -5.28 -16.16
C PRO A 234 -11.05 -6.15 -16.99
N HIS A 235 -12.27 -5.67 -17.26
CA HIS A 235 -13.00 -6.14 -18.42
C HIS A 235 -12.21 -5.70 -19.66
N ASP A 236 -11.55 -6.65 -20.31
CA ASP A 236 -10.88 -6.50 -21.60
C ASP A 236 -11.84 -5.86 -22.62
N SER A 237 -11.71 -4.55 -22.79
CA SER A 237 -12.37 -3.81 -23.87
C SER A 237 -11.61 -2.53 -24.23
N CYS A 238 -10.29 -2.49 -23.95
CA CYS A 238 -9.45 -1.41 -24.45
C CYS A 238 -8.69 -1.91 -25.68
N SER A 239 -9.34 -1.86 -26.85
CA SER A 239 -8.61 -1.88 -28.12
C SER A 239 -7.61 -0.71 -28.15
N PRO A 240 -6.42 -0.89 -28.75
CA PRO A 240 -5.44 0.18 -28.84
C PRO A 240 -6.04 1.35 -29.63
N ALA A 241 -6.03 2.54 -29.03
CA ALA A 241 -6.44 3.76 -29.68
C ALA A 241 -5.46 4.06 -30.84
N GLU A 242 -5.99 4.26 -32.04
CA GLU A 242 -5.22 4.76 -33.19
C GLU A 242 -4.55 6.09 -32.83
N PRO A 243 -3.31 6.34 -33.31
CA PRO A 243 -2.62 7.58 -33.02
C PRO A 243 -3.34 8.75 -33.72
N ALA A 244 -3.78 9.70 -32.90
CA ALA A 244 -4.39 10.95 -33.34
C ALA A 244 -3.43 11.71 -34.27
N GLY A 245 -3.97 12.13 -35.42
CA GLY A 245 -3.23 12.74 -36.52
C GLY A 245 -2.38 13.95 -36.12
N ALA A 246 -1.14 13.94 -36.59
CA ALA A 246 -0.30 15.12 -36.68
C ALA A 246 -0.63 15.85 -38.00
N ASP A 247 -1.54 16.82 -37.94
CA ASP A 247 -1.56 17.92 -38.90
C ASP A 247 -0.67 19.03 -38.35
N ARG A 248 0.40 19.39 -39.09
CA ARG A 248 0.68 20.77 -39.51
C ARG A 248 1.97 20.93 -40.32
N THR A 249 1.76 21.26 -41.59
CA THR A 249 2.33 22.41 -42.33
C THR A 249 3.75 22.39 -42.95
N ARG A 250 3.72 22.62 -44.28
CA ARG A 250 4.55 23.54 -45.12
C ARG A 250 6.00 23.18 -45.48
N ARG A 251 6.21 22.95 -46.79
CA ARG A 251 7.19 23.59 -47.73
C ARG A 251 6.95 23.03 -49.14
N SER A 252 6.26 23.72 -50.04
CA SER A 252 6.79 24.63 -51.08
C SER A 252 7.79 24.02 -52.08
N GLN A 253 7.41 24.03 -53.38
CA GLN A 253 8.24 23.94 -54.60
C GLN A 253 8.80 22.53 -54.91
N SER A 254 8.85 21.95 -56.13
CA SER A 254 8.75 22.44 -57.52
C SER A 254 8.79 21.25 -58.52
N ARG A 255 8.10 21.40 -59.67
CA ARG A 255 8.41 20.94 -61.04
C ARG A 255 8.37 19.44 -61.46
N SER A 256 8.02 19.29 -62.74
CA SER A 256 8.13 18.16 -63.70
C SER A 256 7.26 16.94 -63.43
N THR A 257 6.38 16.48 -64.32
CA THR A 257 6.13 16.66 -65.77
C THR A 257 4.64 16.48 -66.03
#